data_AF-T0RIG3-F1
#
_entry.id   AF-T0RIG3-F1
#
_cell.length_a   1.000
_cell.length_b   1.000
_cell.length_c   1.000
_cell.angle_alpha   90.00
_cell.angle_beta   90.00
_cell.angle_gamma   90.00
#
_symmetry.space_group_name_H-M   'P 1'
#
loop_
_entity.id
_entity.type
_entity.pdbx_description
1 polymer ?
#
loop_
_entity_poly.entity_id
_entity_poly.type
_entity_poly.pdbx_seq_one_letter_code
_entity_poly.pdbx_strand_id
1 'polypeptide(L)'
;MQKSIRNIALLILLVAVGYSFYAYFHREVRPNSLRKFYKQQDVSKIIKVEVNTGVEEKKTDEVQRAQINNDKGMTEEKVADILKGSFESLKNADRECKNTTEKLLKDQDIIDPRAGLFKSNEEVISVLSDVLGKITGRASVSSVMAMMIDVYSEVDSISTETFFNNLNGLMICRKNRLPIFLDTVVEAFDEKRFNESEVEIIRSTLIKTSELALQTDRLSDNLLYSLNLIRVAASLSKDSKLRDALLSELDGVYGRIAQFEDNFYDFGNDKSIRNPVSKLDEYTKELDYIAEEVSGITKKYFPEYQN
;
A
#
# COMPACT_ATOMS: atom_id res chain seq x y z
N MET A 1 23.72 58.46 -8.72
CA MET A 1 23.72 57.70 -7.45
C MET A 1 22.38 57.04 -7.12
N GLN A 2 21.25 57.77 -7.14
CA GLN A 2 19.91 57.21 -6.83
C GLN A 2 19.50 55.98 -7.67
N LYS A 3 19.80 55.97 -8.98
CA LYS A 3 19.47 54.83 -9.87
C LYS A 3 20.24 53.55 -9.49
N SER A 4 21.51 53.68 -9.12
CA SER A 4 22.35 52.54 -8.69
C SER A 4 21.88 51.97 -7.35
N ILE A 5 21.49 52.83 -6.41
CA ILE A 5 20.93 52.40 -5.12
C ILE A 5 19.60 51.67 -5.32
N ARG A 6 18.73 52.15 -6.22
CA ARG A 6 17.46 51.50 -6.54
C ARG A 6 17.65 50.10 -7.15
N ASN A 7 18.63 49.94 -8.03
CA ASN A 7 18.92 48.65 -8.66
C ASN A 7 19.53 47.66 -7.65
N ILE A 8 20.39 48.12 -6.74
CA ILE A 8 20.93 47.28 -5.66
C ILE A 8 19.81 46.83 -4.71
N ALA A 9 18.90 47.73 -4.34
CA ALA A 9 17.76 47.39 -3.47
C ALA A 9 16.82 46.36 -4.12
N LEU A 10 16.54 46.49 -5.43
CA LEU A 10 15.75 45.51 -6.19
C LEU A 10 16.42 44.14 -6.25
N LEU A 11 17.74 44.10 -6.39
CA LEU A 11 18.50 42.86 -6.46
C LEU A 11 18.53 42.15 -5.09
N ILE A 12 18.70 42.91 -4.00
CA ILE A 12 18.58 42.39 -2.63
C ILE A 12 17.17 41.85 -2.37
N LEU A 13 16.13 42.55 -2.83
CA LEU A 13 14.74 42.09 -2.70
C LEU A 13 14.52 40.77 -3.47
N LEU A 14 15.03 40.67 -4.70
CA LEU A 14 14.95 39.44 -5.50
C LEU A 14 15.69 38.27 -4.85
N VAL A 15 16.87 38.51 -4.28
CA VAL A 15 17.60 37.48 -3.53
C VAL A 15 16.86 37.09 -2.25
N ALA A 16 16.26 38.04 -1.54
CA ALA A 16 15.48 37.76 -0.33
C ALA A 16 14.18 36.98 -0.64
N VAL A 17 13.48 37.33 -1.72
CA VAL A 17 12.30 36.59 -2.21
C VAL A 17 12.72 35.22 -2.72
N GLY A 18 13.79 35.13 -3.50
CA GLY A 18 14.32 33.86 -4.00
C GLY A 18 14.77 32.94 -2.86
N TYR A 19 15.43 33.48 -1.84
CA TYR A 19 15.81 32.75 -0.63
C TYR A 19 14.59 32.38 0.21
N SER A 20 13.56 33.22 0.27
CA SER A 20 12.32 32.90 0.98
C SER A 20 11.52 31.81 0.26
N PHE A 21 11.49 31.82 -1.08
CA PHE A 21 10.95 30.74 -1.90
C PHE A 21 11.76 29.45 -1.72
N TYR A 22 13.09 29.53 -1.81
CA TYR A 22 13.98 28.40 -1.55
C TYR A 22 13.76 27.86 -0.12
N ALA A 23 13.69 28.73 0.89
CA ALA A 23 13.44 28.33 2.26
C ALA A 23 12.01 27.82 2.47
N TYR A 24 11.00 28.33 1.78
CA TYR A 24 9.63 27.82 1.85
C TYR A 24 9.55 26.41 1.24
N PHE A 25 10.07 26.24 0.02
CA PHE A 25 10.11 24.96 -0.66
C PHE A 25 11.14 23.96 -0.10
N HIS A 26 12.11 24.37 0.73
CA HIS A 26 13.09 23.46 1.35
C HIS A 26 13.00 23.35 2.88
N ARG A 27 12.29 24.24 3.59
CA ARG A 27 12.01 24.04 5.04
C ARG A 27 10.85 23.07 5.28
N GLU A 28 9.92 22.90 4.33
CA GLU A 28 8.94 21.81 4.37
C GLU A 28 9.52 20.48 3.86
N VAL A 29 10.68 20.50 3.19
CA VAL A 29 11.48 19.31 2.88
C VAL A 29 12.46 19.03 4.02
N ARG A 30 11.95 18.98 5.25
CA ARG A 30 12.59 18.17 6.29
C ARG A 30 11.97 16.76 6.19
N PRO A 31 12.77 15.70 5.96
CA PRO A 31 12.28 14.33 5.74
C PRO A 31 11.39 13.76 6.86
N ASN A 32 11.35 14.40 8.03
CA ASN A 32 10.60 13.92 9.18
C ASN A 32 9.07 14.10 9.07
N SER A 33 8.57 14.95 8.15
CA SER A 33 7.12 15.07 7.89
C SER A 33 6.61 14.05 6.87
N LEU A 34 7.48 13.51 6.03
CA LEU A 34 7.12 12.53 4.99
C LEU A 34 7.45 11.08 5.39
N ARG A 35 8.34 10.86 6.37
CA ARG A 35 8.59 9.56 7.02
C ARG A 35 7.43 9.03 7.88
N LYS A 36 6.27 9.68 7.85
CA LYS A 36 5.29 9.60 8.94
C LYS A 36 4.38 8.39 8.85
N PHE A 37 4.03 7.88 7.67
CA PHE A 37 3.00 6.84 7.60
C PHE A 37 3.36 5.59 8.44
N TYR A 38 4.49 4.94 8.13
CA TYR A 38 4.94 3.77 8.89
C TYR A 38 5.54 4.10 10.26
N LYS A 39 6.09 5.32 10.48
CA LYS A 39 6.63 5.72 11.80
C LYS A 39 5.59 6.25 12.80
N GLN A 40 4.41 6.68 12.33
CA GLN A 40 3.35 7.27 13.17
C GLN A 40 2.12 6.38 13.35
N GLN A 41 2.02 5.28 12.61
CA GLN A 41 0.99 4.28 12.89
C GLN A 41 1.25 3.64 14.25
N ASP A 42 0.52 4.11 15.26
CA ASP A 42 0.24 3.33 16.45
C ASP A 42 -0.72 2.21 16.02
N VAL A 43 -0.13 1.05 15.67
CA VAL A 43 -0.81 -0.14 15.12
C VAL A 43 -2.03 -0.55 15.98
N SER A 44 -2.07 -0.12 17.25
CA SER A 44 -3.16 -0.38 18.19
C SER A 44 -4.48 0.38 17.92
N LYS A 45 -4.47 1.49 17.17
CA LYS A 45 -5.67 2.33 16.98
C LYS A 45 -6.46 2.07 15.70
N ILE A 46 -5.86 1.44 14.69
CA ILE A 46 -6.49 1.25 13.37
C ILE A 46 -7.42 0.02 13.38
N ILE A 47 -7.24 -0.92 14.32
CA ILE A 47 -8.01 -2.16 14.37
C ILE A 47 -8.84 -2.23 15.67
N LYS A 48 -10.04 -1.65 15.62
CA LYS A 48 -11.18 -2.01 16.50
C LYS A 48 -12.09 -3.04 15.83
N VAL A 49 -11.55 -3.83 14.91
CA VAL A 49 -12.18 -5.07 14.44
C VAL A 49 -11.51 -6.17 15.24
N GLU A 50 -12.25 -6.89 16.07
CA GLU A 50 -11.73 -7.96 16.94
C GLU A 50 -11.04 -9.05 16.11
N VAL A 51 -9.76 -8.83 15.78
CA VAL A 51 -8.85 -9.90 15.37
C VAL A 51 -8.11 -10.28 16.64
N ASN A 52 -8.52 -11.40 17.24
CA ASN A 52 -7.86 -12.03 18.38
C ASN A 52 -6.49 -12.58 17.95
N THR A 53 -5.53 -11.71 17.70
CA THR A 53 -4.12 -12.06 17.51
C THR A 53 -3.25 -11.04 18.23
N GLY A 54 -2.39 -11.50 19.15
CA GLY A 54 -1.13 -10.80 19.44
C GLY A 54 -0.97 -10.17 20.82
N VAL A 55 -0.89 -10.98 21.87
CA VAL A 55 -0.16 -10.60 23.09
C VAL A 55 1.37 -10.85 22.94
N GLU A 56 1.79 -11.61 21.92
CA GLU A 56 3.21 -11.96 21.68
C GLU A 56 3.96 -11.01 20.72
N GLU A 57 3.31 -10.36 19.75
CA GLU A 57 3.98 -9.47 18.78
C GLU A 57 4.62 -8.24 19.46
N LYS A 58 3.91 -7.61 20.42
CA LYS A 58 4.39 -6.39 21.07
C LYS A 58 5.68 -6.56 21.87
N LYS A 59 5.88 -7.72 22.49
CA LYS A 59 7.11 -7.99 23.26
C LYS A 59 8.31 -8.27 22.35
N THR A 60 8.06 -8.80 21.15
CA THR A 60 9.12 -9.11 20.18
C THR A 60 9.64 -7.81 19.53
N ASP A 61 8.73 -6.91 19.16
CA ASP A 61 9.07 -5.62 18.55
C ASP A 61 9.85 -4.69 19.51
N GLU A 62 9.50 -4.64 20.79
CA GLU A 62 10.22 -3.81 21.79
C GLU A 62 11.63 -4.33 22.09
N VAL A 63 11.80 -5.65 22.18
CA VAL A 63 13.11 -6.29 22.43
C VAL A 63 14.04 -6.12 21.23
N GLN A 64 13.53 -6.26 20.01
CA GLN A 64 14.31 -6.06 18.78
C GLN A 64 14.70 -4.59 18.58
N ARG A 65 13.80 -3.63 18.86
CA ARG A 65 14.12 -2.20 18.82
C ARG A 65 15.17 -1.78 19.87
N ALA A 66 15.21 -2.46 21.02
CA ALA A 66 16.24 -2.23 22.02
C ALA A 66 17.64 -2.70 21.59
N GLN A 67 17.74 -3.71 20.71
CA GLN A 67 19.02 -4.18 20.14
C GLN A 67 19.61 -3.19 19.13
N ILE A 68 18.76 -2.50 18.36
CA ILE A 68 19.19 -1.53 17.32
C ILE A 68 19.93 -0.32 17.94
N ASN A 69 19.50 0.14 19.13
CA ASN A 69 20.05 1.37 19.74
C ASN A 69 21.43 1.21 20.42
N ASN A 70 21.98 -0.01 20.52
CA ASN A 70 23.23 -0.27 21.26
C ASN A 70 24.44 -0.64 20.37
N ASP A 71 24.25 -0.94 19.09
CA ASP A 71 25.29 -1.50 18.24
C ASP A 71 25.78 -0.50 17.18
N LYS A 72 27.02 -0.02 17.32
CA LYS A 72 27.73 0.67 16.23
C LYS A 72 28.36 -0.36 15.28
N GLY A 73 28.09 -0.24 13.98
CA GLY A 73 28.65 -1.11 12.94
C GLY A 73 27.76 -2.31 12.63
N MET A 74 26.55 -2.03 12.12
CA MET A 74 25.61 -3.08 11.74
C MET A 74 26.00 -3.72 10.41
N THR A 75 26.18 -5.04 10.43
CA THR A 75 26.51 -5.85 9.25
C THR A 75 25.25 -6.42 8.62
N GLU A 76 25.32 -6.81 7.35
CA GLU A 76 24.21 -7.47 6.64
C GLU A 76 23.71 -8.74 7.35
N GLU A 77 24.60 -9.51 7.98
CA GLU A 77 24.23 -10.68 8.79
C GLU A 77 23.39 -10.28 10.02
N LYS A 78 23.78 -9.21 10.72
CA LYS A 78 22.99 -8.68 11.85
C LYS A 78 21.63 -8.14 11.41
N VAL A 79 21.57 -7.48 10.25
CA VAL A 79 20.29 -7.04 9.65
C VAL A 79 19.37 -8.24 9.44
N ALA A 80 19.88 -9.29 8.83
CA ALA A 80 19.12 -10.51 8.58
C ALA A 80 18.63 -11.15 9.89
N ASP A 81 19.49 -11.23 10.91
CA ASP A 81 19.13 -11.80 12.21
C ASP A 81 18.05 -11.01 12.94
N ILE A 82 18.13 -9.67 12.94
CA ILE A 82 17.11 -8.79 13.57
C ILE A 82 15.76 -8.97 12.87
N LEU A 83 15.74 -8.97 11.54
CA LEU A 83 14.50 -9.01 10.75
C LEU A 83 13.90 -10.42 10.62
N LYS A 84 14.68 -11.48 10.91
CA LYS A 84 14.28 -12.88 10.72
C LYS A 84 12.95 -13.24 11.38
N GLY A 85 12.78 -12.86 12.65
CA GLY A 85 11.56 -13.16 13.40
C GLY A 85 10.32 -12.51 12.77
N SER A 86 10.48 -11.26 12.33
CA SER A 86 9.41 -10.46 11.72
C SER A 86 9.02 -11.01 10.35
N PHE A 87 10.00 -11.41 9.52
CA PHE A 87 9.71 -12.05 8.23
C PHE A 87 9.07 -13.45 8.35
N GLU A 88 9.43 -14.23 9.38
CA GLU A 88 8.71 -15.49 9.64
C GLU A 88 7.26 -15.25 10.08
N SER A 89 6.97 -14.16 10.83
CA SER A 89 5.60 -13.75 11.12
C SER A 89 4.83 -13.41 9.83
N LEU A 90 5.42 -12.61 8.95
CA LEU A 90 4.81 -12.27 7.64
C LEU A 90 4.51 -13.51 6.80
N LYS A 91 5.43 -14.47 6.75
CA LYS A 91 5.25 -15.74 6.02
C LYS A 91 4.12 -16.60 6.58
N ASN A 92 3.93 -16.59 7.90
CA ASN A 92 2.79 -17.28 8.52
C ASN A 92 1.46 -16.58 8.20
N ALA A 93 1.42 -15.24 8.23
CA ALA A 93 0.27 -14.47 7.82
C ALA A 93 -0.10 -14.72 6.34
N ASP A 94 0.89 -14.76 5.44
CA ASP A 94 0.67 -15.08 4.03
C ASP A 94 0.06 -16.48 3.84
N ARG A 95 0.56 -17.48 4.59
CA ARG A 95 0.02 -18.84 4.60
C ARG A 95 -1.42 -18.86 5.09
N GLU A 96 -1.76 -18.11 6.14
CA GLU A 96 -3.13 -18.03 6.66
C GLU A 96 -4.08 -17.39 5.63
N CYS A 97 -3.66 -16.31 5.00
CA CYS A 97 -4.40 -15.66 3.91
C CYS A 97 -4.67 -16.63 2.75
N LYS A 98 -3.63 -17.37 2.33
CA LYS A 98 -3.75 -18.38 1.26
C LYS A 98 -4.73 -19.49 1.63
N ASN A 99 -4.56 -20.11 2.80
CA ASN A 99 -5.42 -21.21 3.25
C ASN A 99 -6.87 -20.77 3.39
N THR A 100 -7.11 -19.57 3.91
CA THR A 100 -8.45 -19.00 4.03
C THR A 100 -9.07 -18.78 2.67
N THR A 101 -8.31 -18.19 1.74
CA THR A 101 -8.79 -17.97 0.37
C THR A 101 -9.10 -19.30 -0.31
N GLU A 102 -8.23 -20.29 -0.24
CA GLU A 102 -8.47 -21.61 -0.85
C GLU A 102 -9.67 -22.35 -0.27
N LYS A 103 -9.95 -22.16 1.03
CA LYS A 103 -11.11 -22.75 1.70
C LYS A 103 -12.43 -22.12 1.22
N LEU A 104 -12.43 -20.80 1.02
CA LEU A 104 -13.62 -20.02 0.65
C LEU A 104 -13.85 -19.97 -0.87
N LEU A 105 -12.77 -20.01 -1.66
CA LEU A 105 -12.75 -19.86 -3.11
C LEU A 105 -12.26 -21.17 -3.78
N LYS A 106 -13.15 -22.16 -3.86
CA LYS A 106 -12.88 -23.45 -4.52
C LYS A 106 -12.89 -23.31 -6.04
N ASP A 107 -12.04 -24.07 -6.74
CA ASP A 107 -11.79 -23.91 -8.18
C ASP A 107 -13.04 -24.00 -9.07
N GLN A 108 -14.00 -24.86 -8.72
CA GLN A 108 -15.23 -25.01 -9.51
C GLN A 108 -16.23 -23.87 -9.29
N ASP A 109 -16.09 -23.12 -8.20
CA ASP A 109 -17.07 -22.12 -7.77
C ASP A 109 -16.69 -20.70 -8.17
N ILE A 110 -15.44 -20.46 -8.58
CA ILE A 110 -14.91 -19.10 -8.84
C ILE A 110 -14.67 -18.75 -10.30
N ILE A 111 -14.84 -19.71 -11.22
CA ILE A 111 -14.58 -19.50 -12.66
C ILE A 111 -15.90 -19.47 -13.45
N ASP A 112 -16.96 -20.10 -12.93
CA ASP A 112 -18.25 -20.21 -13.62
C ASP A 112 -19.31 -19.36 -12.88
N PRO A 113 -19.87 -18.31 -13.51
CA PRO A 113 -20.96 -17.51 -12.93
C PRO A 113 -22.27 -18.31 -12.74
N ARG A 114 -22.30 -19.58 -13.13
CA ARG A 114 -23.42 -20.53 -12.95
C ARG A 114 -23.16 -21.58 -11.86
N ALA A 115 -21.98 -21.55 -11.23
CA ALA A 115 -21.63 -22.45 -10.15
C ALA A 115 -22.54 -22.29 -8.92
N GLY A 116 -22.42 -23.20 -7.96
CA GLY A 116 -23.25 -23.21 -6.74
C GLY A 116 -23.24 -21.89 -5.99
N LEU A 117 -22.05 -21.29 -5.86
CA LEU A 117 -21.81 -20.01 -5.21
C LEU A 117 -22.65 -18.85 -5.78
N PHE A 118 -22.86 -18.83 -7.09
CA PHE A 118 -23.60 -17.77 -7.78
C PHE A 118 -25.11 -18.06 -7.90
N LYS A 119 -25.63 -19.10 -7.24
CA LYS A 119 -27.07 -19.35 -7.13
C LYS A 119 -27.75 -18.47 -6.09
N SER A 120 -26.98 -17.94 -5.14
CA SER A 120 -27.44 -17.01 -4.11
C SER A 120 -26.56 -15.77 -4.08
N ASN A 121 -27.15 -14.61 -4.37
CA ASN A 121 -26.43 -13.35 -4.32
C ASN A 121 -25.94 -13.01 -2.90
N GLU A 122 -26.68 -13.46 -1.89
CA GLU A 122 -26.31 -13.35 -0.47
C GLU A 122 -25.04 -14.15 -0.16
N GLU A 123 -24.88 -15.32 -0.78
CA GLU A 123 -23.70 -16.17 -0.63
C GLU A 123 -22.47 -15.53 -1.28
N VAL A 124 -22.62 -14.94 -2.48
CA VAL A 124 -21.55 -14.17 -3.15
C VAL A 124 -21.10 -12.99 -2.28
N ILE A 125 -22.04 -12.22 -1.74
CA ILE A 125 -21.74 -11.06 -0.88
C ILE A 125 -21.06 -11.49 0.41
N SER A 126 -21.52 -12.58 1.04
CA SER A 126 -20.92 -13.14 2.25
C SER A 126 -19.49 -13.60 1.99
N VAL A 127 -19.27 -14.40 0.95
CA VAL A 127 -17.93 -14.90 0.59
C VAL A 127 -17.00 -13.75 0.23
N LEU A 128 -17.47 -12.75 -0.53
CA LEU A 128 -16.71 -11.56 -0.84
C LEU A 128 -16.28 -10.83 0.44
N SER A 129 -17.21 -10.58 1.35
CA SER A 129 -16.93 -9.89 2.63
C SER A 129 -15.93 -10.65 3.49
N ASP A 130 -16.09 -11.97 3.60
CA ASP A 130 -15.21 -12.85 4.40
C ASP A 130 -13.80 -12.90 3.83
N VAL A 131 -13.65 -13.06 2.50
CA VAL A 131 -12.34 -13.08 1.85
C VAL A 131 -11.67 -11.71 1.99
N LEU A 132 -12.38 -10.62 1.66
CA LEU A 132 -11.85 -9.26 1.74
C LEU A 132 -11.41 -8.91 3.17
N GLY A 133 -12.25 -9.17 4.18
CA GLY A 133 -11.92 -8.86 5.58
C GLY A 133 -10.70 -9.60 6.12
N LYS A 134 -10.39 -10.78 5.58
CA LYS A 134 -9.23 -11.58 5.99
C LYS A 134 -7.94 -11.18 5.30
N ILE A 135 -8.00 -10.75 4.04
CA ILE A 135 -6.81 -10.37 3.27
C ILE A 135 -6.41 -8.91 3.48
N THR A 136 -7.29 -8.06 4.02
CA THR A 136 -6.98 -6.64 4.27
C THR A 136 -6.12 -6.41 5.50
N GLY A 137 -6.04 -7.37 6.43
CA GLY A 137 -5.25 -7.27 7.66
C GLY A 137 -3.75 -7.38 7.40
N ARG A 138 -3.11 -6.29 6.98
CA ARG A 138 -1.65 -6.18 6.75
C ARG A 138 -0.91 -5.36 7.80
N ALA A 139 -1.45 -5.24 9.00
CA ALA A 139 -0.84 -4.45 10.07
C ALA A 139 0.61 -4.89 10.41
N SER A 140 0.89 -6.18 10.29
CA SER A 140 2.24 -6.74 10.49
C SER A 140 3.25 -6.18 9.47
N VAL A 141 2.85 -5.95 8.22
CA VAL A 141 3.70 -5.36 7.17
C VAL A 141 4.19 -3.97 7.58
N SER A 142 3.31 -3.15 8.15
CA SER A 142 3.66 -1.81 8.62
C SER A 142 4.67 -1.84 9.77
N SER A 143 4.56 -2.82 10.69
CA SER A 143 5.56 -3.00 11.76
C SER A 143 6.92 -3.41 11.20
N VAL A 144 6.94 -4.39 10.28
CA VAL A 144 8.19 -4.85 9.66
C VAL A 144 8.84 -3.74 8.82
N MET A 145 8.05 -2.95 8.09
CA MET A 145 8.55 -1.79 7.35
C MET A 145 9.19 -0.76 8.29
N ALA A 146 8.55 -0.43 9.41
CA ALA A 146 9.13 0.47 10.40
C ALA A 146 10.46 -0.06 10.95
N MET A 147 10.53 -1.36 11.22
CA MET A 147 11.76 -2.02 11.67
C MET A 147 12.86 -2.01 10.61
N MET A 148 12.52 -2.25 9.34
CA MET A 148 13.46 -2.12 8.22
C MET A 148 14.04 -0.71 8.12
N ILE A 149 13.21 0.33 8.29
CA ILE A 149 13.70 1.72 8.28
C ILE A 149 14.68 1.96 9.43
N ASP A 150 14.37 1.48 10.64
CA ASP A 150 15.22 1.67 11.81
C ASP A 150 16.56 0.92 11.63
N VAL A 151 16.53 -0.32 11.16
CA VAL A 151 17.73 -1.12 10.87
C VAL A 151 18.55 -0.50 9.75
N TYR A 152 17.96 -0.14 8.62
CA TYR A 152 18.70 0.45 7.50
C TYR A 152 19.27 1.84 7.79
N SER A 153 18.78 2.53 8.83
CA SER A 153 19.34 3.82 9.28
C SER A 153 20.73 3.67 9.89
N GLU A 154 21.09 2.48 10.36
CA GLU A 154 22.32 2.17 11.08
C GLU A 154 23.31 1.34 10.21
N VAL A 155 23.00 1.17 8.92
CA VAL A 155 23.79 0.40 7.94
C VAL A 155 24.29 1.32 6.82
N ASP A 156 25.60 1.33 6.58
CA ASP A 156 26.20 2.15 5.52
C ASP A 156 25.91 1.60 4.11
N SER A 157 25.92 0.28 3.97
CA SER A 157 25.63 -0.42 2.71
C SER A 157 25.12 -1.83 2.93
N ILE A 158 24.27 -2.30 2.02
CA ILE A 158 23.74 -3.68 1.99
C ILE A 158 23.84 -4.24 0.58
N SER A 159 23.93 -5.56 0.42
CA SER A 159 23.83 -6.14 -0.92
C SER A 159 22.48 -5.80 -1.57
N THR A 160 22.51 -5.58 -2.89
CA THR A 160 21.32 -5.33 -3.70
C THR A 160 20.31 -6.47 -3.53
N GLU A 161 20.77 -7.72 -3.58
CA GLU A 161 19.94 -8.92 -3.41
C GLU A 161 19.21 -8.92 -2.06
N THR A 162 19.90 -8.71 -0.94
CA THR A 162 19.27 -8.72 0.39
C THR A 162 18.25 -7.59 0.53
N PHE A 163 18.56 -6.39 0.03
CA PHE A 163 17.62 -5.28 0.09
C PHE A 163 16.29 -5.60 -0.61
N PHE A 164 16.35 -6.14 -1.83
CA PHE A 164 15.14 -6.48 -2.59
C PHE A 164 14.45 -7.74 -2.09
N ASN A 165 15.19 -8.73 -1.58
CA ASN A 165 14.59 -9.88 -0.91
C ASN A 165 13.78 -9.46 0.32
N ASN A 166 14.30 -8.51 1.10
CA ASN A 166 13.57 -7.95 2.24
C ASN A 166 12.32 -7.19 1.80
N LEU A 167 12.41 -6.34 0.76
CA LEU A 167 11.24 -5.65 0.20
C LEU A 167 10.18 -6.63 -0.32
N ASN A 168 10.59 -7.62 -1.10
CA ASN A 168 9.70 -8.64 -1.64
C ASN A 168 9.08 -9.51 -0.53
N GLY A 169 9.78 -9.67 0.60
CA GLY A 169 9.27 -10.35 1.79
C GLY A 169 8.07 -9.65 2.45
N LEU A 170 7.83 -8.37 2.13
CA LEU A 170 6.65 -7.62 2.60
C LEU A 170 5.39 -7.92 1.78
N MET A 171 5.53 -8.51 0.59
CA MET A 171 4.42 -8.81 -0.32
C MET A 171 3.64 -10.04 0.13
N ILE A 172 2.73 -9.87 1.09
CA ILE A 172 1.88 -10.94 1.64
C ILE A 172 0.40 -10.75 1.28
N CYS A 173 -0.36 -11.84 1.25
CA CYS A 173 -1.82 -11.86 1.14
C CYS A 173 -2.40 -11.28 -0.17
N ARG A 174 -1.57 -11.01 -1.18
CA ARG A 174 -1.98 -10.46 -2.48
C ARG A 174 -1.88 -11.45 -3.65
N LYS A 175 -1.19 -12.57 -3.46
CA LYS A 175 -1.07 -13.67 -4.43
C LYS A 175 -2.19 -14.70 -4.22
N ASN A 176 -3.44 -14.30 -4.37
CA ASN A 176 -4.59 -15.13 -4.05
C ASN A 176 -5.56 -15.28 -5.24
N ARG A 177 -6.60 -16.09 -5.06
CA ARG A 177 -7.61 -16.40 -6.10
C ARG A 177 -8.67 -15.30 -6.27
N LEU A 178 -8.56 -14.22 -5.50
CA LEU A 178 -9.58 -13.17 -5.50
C LEU A 178 -9.75 -12.48 -6.86
N PRO A 179 -8.69 -12.14 -7.63
CA PRO A 179 -8.89 -11.47 -8.92
C PRO A 179 -9.82 -12.25 -9.85
N ILE A 180 -9.61 -13.57 -9.96
CA ILE A 180 -10.45 -14.47 -10.76
C ILE A 180 -11.89 -14.44 -10.25
N PHE A 181 -12.09 -14.54 -8.94
CA PHE A 181 -13.43 -14.46 -8.34
C PHE A 181 -14.12 -13.12 -8.61
N LEU A 182 -13.39 -12.00 -8.53
CA LEU A 182 -13.92 -10.67 -8.82
C LEU A 182 -14.29 -10.52 -10.30
N ASP A 183 -13.50 -11.08 -11.22
CA ASP A 183 -13.82 -11.10 -12.64
C ASP A 183 -15.14 -11.86 -12.87
N THR A 184 -15.32 -13.02 -12.24
CA THR A 184 -16.58 -13.78 -12.32
C THR A 184 -17.76 -13.06 -11.66
N VAL A 185 -17.54 -12.25 -10.63
CA VAL A 185 -18.58 -11.34 -10.08
C VAL A 185 -19.01 -10.30 -11.11
N VAL A 186 -18.08 -9.73 -11.88
CA VAL A 186 -18.40 -8.79 -12.98
C VAL A 186 -19.17 -9.51 -14.09
N GLU A 187 -18.75 -10.72 -14.49
CA GLU A 187 -19.49 -11.52 -15.48
C GLU A 187 -20.93 -11.83 -15.04
N ALA A 188 -21.12 -12.19 -13.77
CA ALA A 188 -22.45 -12.43 -13.20
C ALA A 188 -23.33 -11.16 -13.18
N PHE A 189 -22.72 -9.99 -12.98
CA PHE A 189 -23.40 -8.71 -13.12
C PHE A 189 -23.84 -8.43 -14.56
N ASP A 190 -22.99 -8.68 -15.55
CA ASP A 190 -23.32 -8.51 -16.96
C ASP A 190 -24.45 -9.47 -17.40
N GLU A 191 -24.53 -10.67 -16.81
CA GLU A 191 -25.66 -11.60 -16.94
C GLU A 191 -26.94 -11.15 -16.18
N LYS A 192 -26.94 -9.98 -15.55
CA LYS A 192 -28.05 -9.41 -14.74
C LYS A 192 -28.49 -10.32 -13.58
N ARG A 193 -27.55 -11.03 -12.95
CA ARG A 193 -27.85 -11.90 -11.80
C ARG A 193 -28.07 -11.12 -10.50
N PHE A 194 -27.54 -9.90 -10.42
CA PHE A 194 -27.70 -9.03 -9.26
C PHE A 194 -28.75 -7.94 -9.50
N ASN A 195 -29.53 -7.64 -8.48
CA ASN A 195 -30.37 -6.46 -8.42
C ASN A 195 -29.56 -5.22 -8.00
N GLU A 196 -30.13 -4.03 -8.14
CA GLU A 196 -29.42 -2.77 -7.87
C GLU A 196 -28.96 -2.64 -6.41
N SER A 197 -29.75 -3.13 -5.45
CA SER A 197 -29.38 -3.08 -4.03
C SER A 197 -28.16 -3.96 -3.74
N GLU A 198 -28.07 -5.13 -4.37
CA GLU A 198 -26.94 -6.06 -4.20
C GLU A 198 -25.67 -5.50 -4.84
N VAL A 199 -25.80 -4.90 -6.02
CA VAL A 199 -24.70 -4.21 -6.70
C VAL A 199 -24.14 -3.10 -5.82
N GLU A 200 -25.00 -2.32 -5.16
CA GLU A 200 -24.56 -1.27 -4.25
C GLU A 200 -23.86 -1.82 -3.00
N ILE A 201 -24.30 -2.95 -2.45
CA ILE A 201 -23.60 -3.60 -1.33
C ILE A 201 -22.21 -4.06 -1.76
N ILE A 202 -22.08 -4.66 -2.95
CA ILE A 202 -20.79 -5.10 -3.49
C ILE A 202 -19.88 -3.90 -3.73
N ARG A 203 -20.35 -2.87 -4.43
CA ARG A 203 -19.59 -1.63 -4.70
C ARG A 203 -19.14 -0.97 -3.39
N SER A 204 -20.04 -0.81 -2.43
CA SER A 204 -19.69 -0.20 -1.13
C SER A 204 -18.63 -1.01 -0.39
N THR A 205 -18.76 -2.34 -0.37
CA THR A 205 -17.78 -3.23 0.26
C THR A 205 -16.41 -3.09 -0.41
N LEU A 206 -16.35 -3.17 -1.74
CA LEU A 206 -15.10 -3.02 -2.51
C LEU A 206 -14.41 -1.68 -2.24
N ILE A 207 -15.15 -0.57 -2.26
CA ILE A 207 -14.60 0.75 -2.02
C ILE A 207 -14.10 0.89 -0.58
N LYS A 208 -14.91 0.55 0.43
CA LYS A 208 -14.49 0.61 1.84
C LYS A 208 -13.29 -0.27 2.12
N THR A 209 -13.24 -1.45 1.50
CA THR A 209 -12.09 -2.34 1.59
C THR A 209 -10.84 -1.72 0.97
N SER A 210 -10.96 -1.09 -0.20
CA SER A 210 -9.82 -0.41 -0.85
C SER A 210 -9.26 0.71 0.04
N GLU A 211 -10.13 1.49 0.69
CA GLU A 211 -9.72 2.57 1.58
C GLU A 211 -9.05 2.05 2.85
N LEU A 212 -9.62 1.01 3.48
CA LEU A 212 -9.01 0.36 4.63
C LEU A 212 -7.63 -0.22 4.28
N ALA A 213 -7.51 -0.84 3.10
CA ALA A 213 -6.22 -1.33 2.60
C ALA A 213 -5.20 -0.18 2.49
N LEU A 214 -5.55 0.95 1.88
CA LEU A 214 -4.65 2.12 1.75
C LEU A 214 -4.31 2.80 3.08
N GLN A 215 -5.20 2.70 4.07
CA GLN A 215 -4.97 3.21 5.42
C GLN A 215 -4.03 2.32 6.23
N THR A 216 -3.94 1.03 5.90
CA THR A 216 -3.11 0.07 6.63
C THR A 216 -1.70 -0.02 6.05
N ASP A 217 -1.59 -0.08 4.73
CA ASP A 217 -0.34 -0.26 4.01
C ASP A 217 -0.39 0.45 2.65
N ARG A 218 0.73 0.99 2.19
CA ARG A 218 0.84 1.74 0.93
C ARG A 218 1.87 1.15 -0.03
N LEU A 219 2.35 -0.06 0.23
CA LEU A 219 3.21 -0.78 -0.71
C LEU A 219 2.54 -0.99 -2.08
N SER A 220 3.36 -1.12 -3.13
CA SER A 220 2.91 -1.24 -4.53
C SER A 220 1.89 -2.35 -4.73
N ASP A 221 2.12 -3.53 -4.15
CA ASP A 221 1.21 -4.66 -4.25
C ASP A 221 -0.16 -4.41 -3.59
N ASN A 222 -0.18 -3.62 -2.50
CA ASN A 222 -1.41 -3.19 -1.86
C ASN A 222 -2.13 -2.08 -2.64
N LEU A 223 -1.38 -1.17 -3.27
CA LEU A 223 -1.92 -0.15 -4.17
C LEU A 223 -2.57 -0.77 -5.40
N LEU A 224 -1.89 -1.70 -6.07
CA LEU A 224 -2.41 -2.43 -7.22
C LEU A 224 -3.68 -3.21 -6.87
N TYR A 225 -3.70 -3.79 -5.68
CA TYR A 225 -4.89 -4.46 -5.15
C TYR A 225 -6.05 -3.49 -4.91
N SER A 226 -5.82 -2.36 -4.24
CA SER A 226 -6.84 -1.34 -4.03
C SER A 226 -7.39 -0.80 -5.34
N LEU A 227 -6.51 -0.52 -6.31
CA LEU A 227 -6.91 -0.14 -7.66
C LEU A 227 -7.79 -1.20 -8.32
N ASN A 228 -7.51 -2.48 -8.12
CA ASN A 228 -8.29 -3.56 -8.70
C ASN A 228 -9.71 -3.61 -8.11
N LEU A 229 -9.84 -3.43 -6.79
CA LEU A 229 -11.14 -3.33 -6.14
C LEU A 229 -11.95 -2.13 -6.66
N ILE A 230 -11.30 -0.98 -6.82
CA ILE A 230 -11.95 0.23 -7.37
C ILE A 230 -12.37 0.00 -8.83
N ARG A 231 -11.52 -0.66 -9.64
CA ARG A 231 -11.81 -1.03 -11.02
C ARG A 231 -13.05 -1.91 -11.10
N VAL A 232 -13.14 -2.94 -10.27
CA VAL A 232 -14.32 -3.83 -10.21
C VAL A 232 -15.56 -3.03 -9.79
N ALA A 233 -15.47 -2.18 -8.76
CA ALA A 233 -16.58 -1.32 -8.35
C ALA A 233 -17.04 -0.36 -9.47
N ALA A 234 -16.11 0.12 -10.30
CA ALA A 234 -16.41 0.93 -11.47
C ALA A 234 -17.13 0.12 -12.56
N SER A 235 -16.67 -1.10 -12.84
CA SER A 235 -17.27 -2.00 -13.84
C SER A 235 -18.73 -2.33 -13.54
N LEU A 236 -19.10 -2.36 -12.25
CA LEU A 236 -20.47 -2.56 -11.79
C LEU A 236 -21.37 -1.32 -11.94
N SER A 237 -20.84 -0.19 -12.40
CA SER A 237 -21.63 1.02 -12.66
C SER A 237 -22.40 0.94 -13.98
N LYS A 238 -23.67 1.35 -13.95
CA LYS A 238 -24.51 1.50 -15.15
C LYS A 238 -24.20 2.78 -15.95
N ASP A 239 -23.53 3.76 -15.34
CA ASP A 239 -23.13 4.98 -16.02
C ASP A 239 -21.82 4.75 -16.80
N SER A 240 -21.97 4.45 -18.09
CA SER A 240 -20.83 4.23 -19.00
C SER A 240 -19.84 5.40 -19.06
N LYS A 241 -20.31 6.65 -18.98
CA LYS A 241 -19.40 7.81 -19.07
C LYS A 241 -18.57 7.95 -17.81
N LEU A 242 -19.20 7.80 -16.64
CA LEU A 242 -18.52 7.81 -15.36
C LEU A 242 -17.53 6.64 -15.25
N ARG A 243 -17.96 5.44 -15.66
CA ARG A 243 -17.13 4.24 -15.69
C ARG A 243 -15.89 4.45 -16.55
N ASP A 244 -16.06 4.87 -17.81
CA ASP A 244 -14.95 4.98 -18.75
C ASP A 244 -13.95 6.07 -18.31
N ALA A 245 -14.44 7.19 -17.75
CA ALA A 245 -13.58 8.23 -17.18
C ALA A 245 -12.77 7.73 -15.99
N LEU A 246 -13.41 7.01 -15.05
CA LEU A 246 -12.73 6.41 -13.91
C LEU A 246 -11.71 5.36 -14.34
N LEU A 247 -12.08 4.42 -15.21
CA LEU A 247 -11.18 3.38 -15.70
C LEU A 247 -9.94 3.97 -16.38
N SER A 248 -10.10 5.03 -17.18
CA SER A 248 -8.97 5.73 -17.79
C SER A 248 -8.04 6.38 -16.77
N GLU A 249 -8.56 6.95 -15.67
CA GLU A 249 -7.73 7.48 -14.59
C GLU A 249 -6.99 6.36 -13.85
N LEU A 250 -7.67 5.24 -13.55
CA LEU A 250 -7.05 4.08 -12.91
C LEU A 250 -5.92 3.48 -13.76
N ASP A 251 -6.12 3.34 -15.08
CA ASP A 251 -5.10 2.84 -16.00
C ASP A 251 -3.85 3.74 -16.01
N GLY A 252 -4.03 5.06 -15.87
CA GLY A 252 -2.93 6.01 -15.69
C GLY A 252 -2.12 5.76 -14.42
N VAL A 253 -2.81 5.49 -13.29
CA VAL A 253 -2.15 5.16 -12.02
C VAL A 253 -1.43 3.82 -12.09
N TYR A 254 -2.06 2.79 -12.69
CA TYR A 254 -1.43 1.48 -12.93
C TYR A 254 -0.12 1.62 -13.70
N GLY A 255 -0.14 2.36 -14.82
CA GLY A 255 1.05 2.58 -15.64
C GLY A 255 2.17 3.28 -14.87
N ARG A 256 1.83 4.23 -13.99
CA ARG A 256 2.81 4.91 -13.14
C ARG A 256 3.42 4.01 -12.07
N ILE A 257 2.64 3.16 -11.40
CA ILE A 257 3.17 2.19 -10.45
C ILE A 257 4.13 1.24 -11.16
N ALA A 258 3.73 0.67 -12.30
CA ALA A 258 4.56 -0.23 -13.08
C ALA A 258 5.87 0.44 -13.52
N GLN A 259 5.80 1.65 -14.09
CA GLN A 259 6.99 2.41 -14.49
C GLN A 259 7.89 2.73 -13.30
N PHE A 260 7.30 3.07 -12.16
CA PHE A 260 8.06 3.35 -10.94
C PHE A 260 8.77 2.09 -10.43
N GLU A 261 8.08 0.95 -10.35
CA GLU A 261 8.70 -0.32 -9.96
C GLU A 261 9.79 -0.73 -10.94
N ASP A 262 9.56 -0.68 -12.25
CA ASP A 262 10.57 -1.00 -13.25
C ASP A 262 11.85 -0.16 -13.06
N ASN A 263 11.72 1.15 -12.84
CA ASN A 263 12.86 2.03 -12.60
C ASN A 263 13.50 1.82 -11.22
N PHE A 264 12.69 1.52 -10.20
CA PHE A 264 13.19 1.33 -8.83
C PHE A 264 13.98 0.02 -8.71
N TYR A 265 13.53 -1.01 -9.42
CA TYR A 265 14.11 -2.34 -9.53
C TYR A 265 15.21 -2.46 -10.64
N ASP A 266 15.53 -1.38 -11.35
CA ASP A 266 16.64 -1.34 -12.31
C ASP A 266 17.93 -0.80 -11.67
N PHE A 267 18.90 -1.69 -11.44
CA PHE A 267 20.21 -1.37 -10.83
C PHE A 267 21.39 -1.66 -11.75
N GLY A 268 21.14 -2.08 -13.00
CA GLY A 268 22.18 -2.59 -13.88
C GLY A 268 23.04 -3.66 -13.20
N ASN A 269 24.34 -3.37 -13.00
CA ASN A 269 25.33 -4.28 -12.41
C ASN A 269 25.72 -3.92 -10.96
N ASP A 270 24.99 -3.02 -10.30
CA ASP A 270 25.33 -2.61 -8.94
C ASP A 270 25.07 -3.73 -7.93
N LYS A 271 26.14 -4.17 -7.26
CA LYS A 271 26.10 -5.28 -6.30
C LYS A 271 25.68 -4.85 -4.88
N SER A 272 25.73 -3.55 -4.59
CA SER A 272 25.37 -3.03 -3.27
C SER A 272 24.68 -1.68 -3.34
N ILE A 273 23.74 -1.47 -2.42
CA ILE A 273 23.05 -0.20 -2.21
C ILE A 273 23.75 0.53 -1.08
N ARG A 274 24.30 1.71 -1.39
CA ARG A 274 24.83 2.64 -0.40
C ARG A 274 23.67 3.43 0.21
N ASN A 275 23.67 3.61 1.52
CA ASN A 275 22.62 4.32 2.25
C ASN A 275 21.22 3.72 1.98
N PRO A 276 20.98 2.46 2.38
CA PRO A 276 19.73 1.75 2.12
C PRO A 276 18.49 2.45 2.68
N VAL A 277 18.60 3.19 3.80
CA VAL A 277 17.48 3.96 4.33
C VAL A 277 17.01 5.04 3.37
N SER A 278 17.93 5.73 2.68
CA SER A 278 17.53 6.78 1.74
C SER A 278 16.83 6.21 0.52
N LYS A 279 17.29 5.05 0.02
CA LYS A 279 16.62 4.32 -1.07
C LYS A 279 15.22 3.84 -0.65
N LEU A 280 15.06 3.35 0.58
CA LEU A 280 13.76 2.95 1.12
C LEU A 280 12.82 4.15 1.36
N ASP A 281 13.37 5.29 1.79
CA ASP A 281 12.61 6.54 1.94
C ASP A 281 12.11 7.05 0.57
N GLU A 282 12.95 7.00 -0.47
CA GLU A 282 12.53 7.32 -1.85
C GLU A 282 11.40 6.40 -2.31
N TYR A 283 11.53 5.10 -2.02
CA TYR A 283 10.52 4.10 -2.36
C TYR A 283 9.16 4.43 -1.76
N THR A 284 9.13 4.53 -0.43
CA THR A 284 7.90 4.74 0.34
C THR A 284 7.25 6.09 0.05
N LYS A 285 8.06 7.14 -0.19
CA LYS A 285 7.54 8.48 -0.51
C LYS A 285 6.79 8.53 -1.84
N GLU A 286 7.30 7.89 -2.89
CA GLU A 286 6.58 7.86 -4.17
C GLU A 286 5.26 7.09 -4.04
N LEU A 287 5.29 5.96 -3.34
CA LEU A 287 4.09 5.16 -3.10
C LEU A 287 3.07 5.91 -2.22
N ASP A 288 3.52 6.71 -1.26
CA ASP A 288 2.64 7.59 -0.47
C ASP A 288 1.90 8.60 -1.36
N TYR A 289 2.59 9.23 -2.32
CA TYR A 289 1.93 10.14 -3.27
C TYR A 289 0.91 9.42 -4.15
N ILE A 290 1.25 8.23 -4.63
CA ILE A 290 0.32 7.41 -5.41
C ILE A 290 -0.89 7.01 -4.54
N ALA A 291 -0.69 6.65 -3.27
CA ALA A 291 -1.79 6.32 -2.36
C ALA A 291 -2.75 7.50 -2.13
N GLU A 292 -2.21 8.71 -2.01
CA GLU A 292 -3.02 9.94 -1.89
C GLU A 292 -3.83 10.21 -3.16
N GLU A 293 -3.25 9.98 -4.34
CA GLU A 293 -3.93 10.09 -5.61
C GLU A 293 -5.07 9.06 -5.75
N VAL A 294 -4.82 7.79 -5.42
CA VAL A 294 -5.86 6.74 -5.40
C VAL A 294 -6.99 7.14 -4.46
N SER A 295 -6.66 7.62 -3.26
CA SER A 295 -7.65 8.13 -2.30
C SER A 295 -8.43 9.32 -2.86
N GLY A 296 -7.77 10.20 -3.62
CA GLY A 296 -8.38 11.34 -4.32
C GLY A 296 -9.37 10.90 -5.41
N ILE A 297 -9.01 9.89 -6.20
CA ILE A 297 -9.88 9.26 -7.20
C ILE A 297 -11.12 8.68 -6.52
N THR A 298 -10.95 7.91 -5.43
CA THR A 298 -12.07 7.33 -4.69
C THR A 298 -13.03 8.40 -4.17
N LYS A 299 -12.50 9.50 -3.59
CA LYS A 299 -13.32 10.63 -3.12
C LYS A 299 -14.07 11.35 -4.23
N LYS A 300 -13.46 11.47 -5.39
CA LYS A 300 -14.04 12.15 -6.56
C LYS A 300 -15.19 11.34 -7.17
N TYR A 301 -15.02 10.03 -7.30
CA TYR A 301 -15.96 9.17 -8.04
C TYR A 301 -16.94 8.40 -7.15
N PHE A 302 -16.63 8.26 -5.86
CA PHE A 302 -17.48 7.58 -4.88
C PHE A 302 -17.63 8.39 -3.57
N PRO A 303 -18.05 9.67 -3.64
CA PRO A 303 -18.21 10.51 -2.46
C PRO A 303 -19.21 9.94 -1.45
N GLU A 304 -20.17 9.13 -1.90
CA GLU A 304 -21.21 8.51 -1.08
C GLU A 304 -20.69 7.48 -0.05
N TYR A 305 -19.48 6.93 -0.26
CA TYR A 305 -18.91 5.92 0.63
C TYR A 305 -17.90 6.49 1.64
N GLN A 306 -17.71 7.81 1.68
CA GLN A 306 -16.71 8.51 2.51
C GLN A 306 -17.12 8.72 4.00
N ASN A 307 -18.19 8.07 4.47
CA ASN A 307 -18.74 8.24 5.82
C ASN A 307 -18.51 7.02 6.72
#